data_AF-A0A2T9YZS6-F1
#
_entry.id   AF-A0A2T9YZS6-F1
#
_cell.length_a   1.000
_cell.length_b   1.000
_cell.length_c   1.000
_cell.angle_alpha   90.00
_cell.angle_beta   90.00
_cell.angle_gamma   90.00
#
_symmetry.space_group_name_H-M   'P 1'
#
loop_
_entity.id
_entity.type
_entity.pdbx_description
1 polymer ?
#
loop_
_entity_poly.entity_id
_entity_poly.type
_entity_poly.pdbx_seq_one_letter_code
_entity_poly.pdbx_strand_id
1 'polypeptide(L)'
;MYISPNAISLALGIAFFFMFVSEYLRANKVGQVSIAIDKFYASVIDEKDSGKVIMSHIYLLFGCSFPIWLEGKISISSFSGLLAVGVADAIASIVGTRYGKRTWFKSKKTIEGTVGFIASLILSCFLVDYISTDSFQMSQYYKAFIITVLSTLIGLLEAVTLQNDNLMLTMVFYGLSKILL
;
A
#
# COMPACT_ATOMS: atom_id res chain seq x y z
N MET A 1 -11.65 8.78 20.94
CA MET A 1 -10.41 8.00 20.87
C MET A 1 -9.53 8.67 19.83
N TYR A 2 -8.59 9.53 20.25
CA TYR A 2 -7.74 10.27 19.32
C TYR A 2 -6.68 9.31 18.75
N ILE A 3 -6.75 9.03 17.46
CA ILE A 3 -5.69 8.31 16.76
C ILE A 3 -4.48 9.26 16.72
N SER A 4 -3.48 9.02 17.57
CA SER A 4 -2.27 9.83 17.55
C SER A 4 -1.30 9.28 16.49
N PRO A 5 -0.67 10.14 15.67
CA PRO A 5 0.34 9.71 14.68
C PRO A 5 1.46 8.87 15.34
N ASN A 6 1.83 9.22 16.57
CA ASN A 6 2.85 8.52 17.34
C ASN A 6 2.44 7.09 17.69
N ALA A 7 1.16 6.84 18.02
CA ALA A 7 0.68 5.49 18.28
C ALA A 7 0.69 4.63 17.02
N ILE A 8 0.34 5.19 15.86
CA ILE A 8 0.41 4.48 14.57
C ILE A 8 1.87 4.15 14.23
N SER A 9 2.76 5.14 14.35
CA SER A 9 4.19 4.95 14.12
C SER A 9 4.79 3.86 15.01
N LEU A 10 4.43 3.85 16.31
CA LEU A 10 4.86 2.83 17.25
C LEU A 10 4.32 1.45 16.87
N ALA A 11 3.03 1.34 16.53
CA ALA A 11 2.42 0.08 16.11
C ALA A 11 3.11 -0.49 14.85
N LEU A 12 3.44 0.36 13.88
CA LEU A 12 4.21 -0.03 12.69
C LEU A 12 5.63 -0.47 13.04
N GLY A 13 6.30 0.23 13.96
CA GLY A 13 7.63 -0.17 14.46
C GLY A 13 7.61 -1.54 15.13
N ILE A 14 6.59 -1.83 15.94
CA ILE A 14 6.38 -3.14 16.57
C ILE A 14 6.13 -4.22 15.50
N ALA A 15 5.27 -3.94 14.51
CA ALA A 15 5.03 -4.86 13.41
C ALA A 15 6.32 -5.16 12.62
N PHE A 16 7.16 -4.15 12.41
CA PHE A 16 8.48 -4.29 11.79
C PHE A 16 9.38 -5.20 12.57
N PHE A 17 9.46 -5.00 13.89
CA PHE A 17 10.28 -5.83 14.76
C PHE A 17 9.88 -7.31 14.67
N PHE A 18 8.58 -7.61 14.76
CA PHE A 18 8.10 -8.99 14.65
C PHE A 18 8.38 -9.60 13.27
N MET A 19 8.23 -8.82 12.19
CA MET A 19 8.55 -9.27 10.83
C MET A 19 10.05 -9.54 10.62
N PHE A 20 10.92 -8.73 11.19
CA PHE A 20 12.37 -8.99 11.16
C PHE A 20 12.74 -10.22 11.96
N VAL A 21 12.17 -10.39 13.16
CA VAL A 21 12.42 -11.56 14.00
C VAL A 21 11.92 -12.84 13.33
N SER A 22 10.71 -12.83 12.75
CA SER A 22 10.17 -14.00 12.06
C SER A 22 11.04 -14.40 10.87
N GLU A 23 11.46 -13.44 10.04
CA GLU A 23 12.32 -13.71 8.89
C GLU A 23 13.72 -14.17 9.31
N TYR A 24 14.28 -13.63 10.40
CA TYR A 24 15.55 -14.08 10.95
C TYR A 24 15.48 -15.54 11.44
N LEU A 25 14.42 -15.91 12.17
CA LEU A 25 14.22 -17.28 12.66
C LEU A 25 14.04 -18.27 11.50
N ARG A 26 13.31 -17.86 10.46
CA ARG A 26 13.10 -18.63 9.23
C ARG A 26 14.41 -18.83 8.47
N ALA A 27 15.16 -17.74 8.22
CA ALA A 27 16.41 -17.76 7.47
C ALA A 27 17.49 -18.65 8.11
N ASN A 28 17.56 -18.67 9.44
CA ASN A 28 18.50 -19.50 10.20
C ASN A 28 17.97 -20.91 10.51
N LYS A 29 16.76 -21.27 10.03
CA LYS A 29 16.13 -22.59 10.25
C LYS A 29 16.10 -23.01 11.72
N VAL A 30 15.71 -22.09 12.60
CA VAL A 30 15.73 -22.30 14.06
C VAL A 30 14.59 -23.24 14.48
N GLY A 31 14.92 -24.54 14.57
CA GLY A 31 14.08 -25.57 15.20
C GLY A 31 12.67 -25.71 14.61
N GLN A 32 11.69 -26.02 15.46
CA GLN A 32 10.29 -26.19 15.04
C GLN A 32 9.61 -24.88 14.64
N VAL A 33 10.12 -23.75 15.13
CA VAL A 33 9.55 -22.41 14.86
C VAL A 33 9.74 -22.04 13.39
N SER A 34 10.90 -22.28 12.80
CA SER A 34 11.10 -22.01 11.37
C SER A 34 10.17 -22.86 10.49
N ILE A 35 9.88 -24.10 10.88
CA ILE A 35 8.96 -25.00 10.15
C ILE A 35 7.52 -24.48 10.22
N ALA A 36 7.08 -24.02 11.38
CA ALA A 36 5.74 -23.41 11.53
C ALA A 36 5.61 -22.13 10.69
N ILE A 37 6.65 -21.29 10.70
CA ILE A 37 6.72 -20.06 9.89
C ILE A 37 6.74 -20.41 8.40
N ASP A 38 7.61 -21.30 7.94
CA ASP A 38 7.68 -21.73 6.55
C ASP A 38 6.35 -22.34 6.08
N LYS A 39 5.65 -23.09 6.93
CA LYS A 39 4.32 -23.64 6.60
C LYS A 39 3.26 -22.55 6.47
N PHE A 40 3.31 -21.52 7.31
CA PHE A 40 2.43 -20.35 7.20
C PHE A 40 2.71 -19.57 5.92
N TYR A 41 3.99 -19.34 5.60
CA TYR A 41 4.37 -18.66 4.37
C TYR A 41 4.12 -19.50 3.13
N ALA A 42 4.18 -20.83 3.19
CA ALA A 42 3.95 -21.70 2.04
C ALA A 42 2.55 -21.52 1.41
N SER A 43 1.55 -21.07 2.17
CA SER A 43 0.22 -20.72 1.62
C SER A 43 0.12 -19.30 1.05
N VAL A 44 1.14 -18.46 1.24
CA VAL A 44 1.15 -17.02 0.89
C VAL A 44 2.26 -16.68 -0.12
N ILE A 45 3.26 -17.56 -0.29
CA ILE A 45 4.30 -17.42 -1.31
C ILE A 45 3.69 -17.70 -2.68
N ASP A 46 3.52 -16.64 -3.47
CA ASP A 46 3.15 -16.71 -4.88
C ASP A 46 4.41 -17.01 -5.72
N GLU A 47 4.28 -17.52 -6.95
CA GLU A 47 5.42 -17.90 -7.84
C GLU A 47 6.44 -16.76 -8.05
N LYS A 48 6.03 -15.52 -7.77
CA LYS A 48 6.85 -14.30 -7.85
C LYS A 48 7.94 -14.20 -6.78
N ASP A 49 7.83 -14.90 -5.65
CA ASP A 49 8.77 -14.87 -4.52
C ASP A 49 9.76 -16.05 -4.55
N SER A 50 10.31 -16.35 -5.72
CA SER A 50 11.33 -17.41 -5.94
C SER A 50 12.72 -17.05 -5.37
N GLY A 51 12.79 -16.25 -4.30
CA GLY A 51 14.01 -15.76 -3.67
C GLY A 51 14.21 -16.27 -2.24
N LYS A 52 15.46 -16.31 -1.78
CA LYS A 52 15.87 -16.84 -0.45
C LYS A 52 15.32 -16.03 0.75
N VAL A 53 14.77 -14.84 0.51
CA VAL A 53 14.18 -13.91 1.49
C VAL A 53 12.83 -13.45 0.96
N ILE A 54 11.79 -13.46 1.79
CA ILE A 54 10.44 -13.04 1.40
C ILE A 54 10.37 -11.51 1.47
N MET A 55 11.03 -10.86 0.50
CA MET A 55 11.19 -9.40 0.47
C MET A 55 9.86 -8.66 0.28
N SER A 56 8.86 -9.30 -0.33
CA SER A 56 7.56 -8.70 -0.63
C SER A 56 6.82 -8.19 0.61
N HIS A 57 6.90 -8.90 1.74
CA HIS A 57 6.21 -8.48 2.96
C HIS A 57 6.96 -7.36 3.70
N ILE A 58 8.30 -7.36 3.64
CA ILE A 58 9.14 -6.29 4.19
C ILE A 58 8.94 -5.00 3.36
N TYR A 59 8.93 -5.10 2.03
CA TYR A 59 8.69 -3.95 1.15
C TYR A 59 7.29 -3.37 1.29
N LEU A 60 6.27 -4.21 1.48
CA LEU A 60 4.90 -3.75 1.74
C LEU A 60 4.83 -2.97 3.06
N LEU A 61 5.35 -3.56 4.14
CA LEU A 61 5.36 -2.90 5.44
C LEU A 61 6.17 -1.60 5.40
N PHE A 62 7.28 -1.59 4.65
CA PHE A 62 8.15 -0.42 4.49
C PHE A 62 7.48 0.68 3.67
N GLY A 63 6.80 0.32 2.58
CA GLY A 63 5.96 1.26 1.84
C GLY A 63 4.92 1.91 2.75
N CYS A 64 4.26 1.14 3.61
CA CYS A 64 3.24 1.68 4.51
C CYS A 64 3.79 2.57 5.64
N SER A 65 4.95 2.22 6.21
CA SER A 65 5.48 2.93 7.38
C SER A 65 6.34 4.15 7.03
N PHE A 66 7.05 4.11 5.91
CA PHE A 66 8.02 5.13 5.55
C PHE A 66 7.38 6.53 5.39
N PRO A 67 6.25 6.71 4.69
CA PRO A 67 5.57 8.00 4.59
C PRO A 67 5.07 8.53 5.94
N ILE A 68 4.58 7.64 6.81
CA ILE A 68 4.09 8.00 8.16
C ILE A 68 5.23 8.52 9.03
N TRP A 69 6.40 7.87 8.99
CA TRP A 69 7.58 8.28 9.75
C TRP A 69 8.17 9.61 9.26
N LEU A 70 8.08 9.92 7.97
CA LEU A 70 8.58 11.18 7.41
C LEU A 70 7.71 12.38 7.77
N GLU A 71 6.39 12.22 7.78
CA GLU A 71 5.46 13.33 8.00
C GLU A 71 5.15 13.59 9.48
N GLY A 72 5.01 12.53 10.29
CA GLY A 72 4.68 12.66 11.71
C GLY A 72 3.27 13.23 12.00
N LYS A 73 2.41 13.34 10.99
CA LYS A 73 1.03 13.85 11.09
C LYS A 73 0.06 12.97 10.29
N ILE A 74 -1.25 13.19 10.45
CA ILE A 74 -2.27 12.54 9.63
C ILE A 74 -2.49 13.42 8.40
N SER A 75 -2.00 12.96 7.25
CA SER A 75 -2.23 13.57 5.93
C SER A 75 -2.36 12.49 4.86
N ILE A 76 -2.91 12.83 3.68
CA ILE A 76 -3.00 11.91 2.54
C ILE A 76 -1.61 11.36 2.18
N SER A 77 -0.58 12.22 2.19
CA SER A 77 0.80 11.81 1.92
C SER A 77 1.31 10.81 2.94
N SER A 78 1.04 11.03 4.23
CA SER A 78 1.46 10.12 5.30
C SER A 78 0.85 8.73 5.13
N PHE A 79 -0.38 8.64 4.63
CA PHE A 79 -1.09 7.36 4.43
C PHE A 79 -0.94 6.78 3.03
N SER A 80 -0.09 7.34 2.17
CA SER A 80 0.01 6.95 0.76
C SER A 80 0.21 5.45 0.55
N GLY A 81 1.08 4.81 1.33
CA GLY A 81 1.31 3.36 1.26
C GLY A 81 0.11 2.53 1.70
N LEU A 82 -0.55 2.93 2.80
CA LEU A 82 -1.76 2.27 3.27
C LEU A 82 -2.90 2.39 2.25
N LEU A 83 -3.06 3.58 1.65
CA LEU A 83 -4.13 3.85 0.70
C LEU A 83 -3.90 3.12 -0.62
N ALA A 84 -2.71 3.22 -1.22
CA ALA A 84 -2.42 2.65 -2.53
C ALA A 84 -2.26 1.12 -2.47
N VAL A 85 -1.47 0.60 -1.51
CA VAL A 85 -1.14 -0.84 -1.45
C VAL A 85 -2.04 -1.59 -0.47
N GLY A 86 -2.47 -0.95 0.62
CA GLY A 86 -3.35 -1.61 1.58
C GLY A 86 -4.80 -1.69 1.08
N VAL A 87 -5.39 -0.54 0.77
CA VAL A 87 -6.81 -0.45 0.45
C VAL A 87 -7.08 -0.64 -1.05
N ALA A 88 -6.41 0.15 -1.89
CA ALA A 88 -6.72 0.19 -3.31
C ALA A 88 -6.31 -1.11 -4.03
N ASP A 89 -5.12 -1.65 -3.76
CA ASP A 89 -4.66 -2.93 -4.33
C ASP A 89 -5.54 -4.13 -3.92
N ALA A 90 -5.98 -4.16 -2.66
CA ALA A 90 -6.91 -5.19 -2.18
C ALA A 90 -8.27 -5.10 -2.89
N ILE A 91 -8.82 -3.89 -3.03
CA ILE A 91 -10.09 -3.69 -3.73
C ILE A 91 -9.94 -3.99 -5.23
N ALA A 92 -8.81 -3.64 -5.84
CA ALA A 92 -8.51 -3.97 -7.23
C ALA A 92 -8.52 -5.48 -7.46
N SER A 93 -7.93 -6.24 -6.54
CA SER A 93 -7.91 -7.71 -6.59
C SER A 93 -9.31 -8.32 -6.38
N ILE A 94 -10.10 -7.80 -5.45
CA ILE A 94 -11.49 -8.26 -5.21
C ILE A 94 -12.37 -7.97 -6.43
N VAL A 95 -12.32 -6.74 -6.96
CA VAL A 95 -13.11 -6.35 -8.13
C VAL A 95 -12.63 -7.09 -9.37
N GLY A 96 -11.32 -7.23 -9.54
CA GLY A 96 -10.71 -7.90 -10.67
C GLY A 96 -11.03 -9.39 -10.72
N THR A 97 -11.06 -10.07 -9.57
CA THR A 97 -11.42 -11.50 -9.51
C THR A 97 -12.92 -11.75 -9.68
N ARG A 98 -13.78 -10.87 -9.16
CA ARG A 98 -15.25 -11.06 -9.20
C ARG A 98 -15.90 -10.55 -10.48
N TYR A 99 -15.40 -9.45 -11.04
CA TYR A 99 -16.02 -8.74 -12.16
C TYR A 99 -15.09 -8.56 -13.36
N GLY A 100 -13.82 -8.93 -13.24
CA GLY A 100 -12.83 -8.76 -14.31
C GLY A 100 -13.19 -9.56 -15.55
N LYS A 101 -13.31 -8.85 -16.67
CA LYS A 101 -13.60 -9.45 -18.00
C LYS A 101 -12.57 -9.04 -19.02
N ARG A 102 -12.01 -7.83 -18.92
CA ARG A 102 -11.05 -7.29 -19.88
C ARG A 102 -9.71 -7.11 -19.20
N THR A 103 -8.70 -7.83 -19.65
CA THR A 103 -7.34 -7.70 -19.13
C THR A 103 -6.56 -6.59 -19.85
N TRP A 104 -5.65 -5.96 -19.13
CA TRP A 104 -4.62 -5.10 -19.70
C TRP A 104 -3.60 -5.94 -20.48
N PHE A 105 -3.03 -5.39 -21.54
CA PHE A 105 -2.18 -6.06 -22.54
C PHE A 105 -1.26 -7.17 -21.98
N LYS A 106 -1.61 -8.43 -22.24
CA LYS A 106 -0.86 -9.63 -21.80
C LYS A 106 -0.59 -9.71 -20.28
N SER A 107 -1.32 -8.95 -19.47
CA SER A 107 -1.25 -8.94 -18.01
C SER A 107 -2.41 -9.74 -17.40
N LYS A 108 -2.25 -10.16 -16.14
CA LYS A 108 -3.34 -10.72 -15.32
C LYS A 108 -4.25 -9.62 -14.75
N LYS A 109 -3.84 -8.35 -14.83
CA LYS A 109 -4.59 -7.19 -14.32
C LYS A 109 -5.78 -6.87 -15.23
N THR A 110 -6.91 -6.51 -14.65
CA THR A 110 -8.16 -6.23 -15.37
C THR A 110 -8.52 -4.75 -15.33
N ILE A 111 -9.17 -4.26 -16.39
CA ILE A 111 -9.66 -2.88 -16.48
C ILE A 111 -10.65 -2.63 -15.34
N GLU A 112 -11.53 -3.59 -15.05
CA GLU A 112 -12.47 -3.49 -13.94
C GLU A 112 -11.75 -3.41 -12.58
N GLY A 113 -10.67 -4.17 -12.40
CA GLY A 113 -9.81 -4.07 -11.22
C GLY A 113 -9.18 -2.68 -11.07
N THR A 114 -8.62 -2.11 -12.14
CA THR A 114 -8.07 -0.75 -12.15
C THR A 114 -9.13 0.31 -11.85
N VAL A 115 -10.36 0.15 -12.33
CA VAL A 115 -11.48 1.05 -11.95
C VAL A 115 -11.77 0.94 -10.45
N GLY A 116 -11.78 -0.27 -9.90
CA GLY A 116 -11.92 -0.50 -8.46
C GLY A 116 -10.79 0.13 -7.64
N PHE A 117 -9.55 0.02 -8.12
CA PHE A 117 -8.38 0.69 -7.54
C PHE A 117 -8.59 2.20 -7.46
N ILE A 118 -8.89 2.84 -8.59
CA ILE A 118 -9.03 4.30 -8.68
C ILE A 118 -10.18 4.78 -7.79
N ALA A 119 -11.34 4.13 -7.84
CA ALA A 119 -12.52 4.52 -7.07
C ALA A 119 -12.27 4.42 -5.56
N SER A 120 -11.65 3.33 -5.11
CA SER A 120 -11.33 3.15 -3.70
C SER A 120 -10.24 4.08 -3.20
N LEU A 121 -9.23 4.38 -4.02
CA LEU A 121 -8.18 5.33 -3.68
C LEU A 121 -8.74 6.74 -3.52
N ILE A 122 -9.61 7.19 -4.44
CA ILE A 122 -10.31 8.49 -4.34
C ILE A 122 -11.11 8.57 -3.04
N LEU A 123 -11.96 7.56 -2.78
CA LEU A 123 -12.80 7.52 -1.58
C LEU A 123 -11.94 7.58 -0.30
N SER A 124 -10.87 6.79 -0.26
CA SER A 124 -10.00 6.71 0.91
C SER A 124 -9.21 8.00 1.13
N CYS A 125 -8.77 8.69 0.07
CA CYS A 125 -8.16 10.00 0.16
C CYS A 125 -9.11 11.05 0.77
N PHE A 126 -10.38 11.06 0.37
CA PHE A 126 -11.38 11.96 0.97
C PHE A 126 -11.65 11.63 2.44
N LEU A 127 -11.68 10.35 2.81
CA LEU A 127 -11.80 9.94 4.21
C LEU A 127 -10.61 10.41 5.04
N VAL A 128 -9.40 10.32 4.49
CA VAL A 128 -8.19 10.82 5.17
C VAL A 128 -8.21 12.34 5.25
N ASP A 129 -8.57 13.09 4.21
CA ASP A 129 -8.68 14.56 4.25
C ASP A 129 -9.68 15.02 5.32
N TYR A 130 -10.79 14.29 5.50
CA TYR A 130 -11.77 14.59 6.56
C TYR A 130 -11.21 14.43 7.98
N ILE A 131 -10.31 13.46 8.20
CA ILE A 131 -9.68 13.20 9.50
C ILE A 131 -8.38 14.01 9.66
N SER A 132 -7.82 14.48 8.55
CA SER A 132 -6.51 15.14 8.51
C SER A 132 -6.53 16.41 9.35
N THR A 133 -5.48 16.57 10.14
CA THR A 133 -5.25 17.78 10.94
C THR A 133 -4.57 18.90 10.13
N ASP A 134 -4.29 18.66 8.84
CA ASP A 134 -3.64 19.64 7.97
C ASP A 134 -4.60 20.75 7.55
N SER A 135 -4.34 21.95 8.06
CA SER A 135 -5.07 23.17 7.73
C SER A 135 -4.55 23.81 6.44
N PHE A 136 -4.40 23.05 5.35
CA PHE A 136 -4.01 23.65 4.07
C PHE A 136 -5.20 24.43 3.50
N GLN A 137 -5.08 25.76 3.41
CA GLN A 137 -6.09 26.68 2.89
C GLN A 137 -6.21 26.58 1.35
N MET A 138 -6.62 25.40 0.88
CA MET A 138 -6.89 25.16 -0.54
C MET A 138 -8.39 25.08 -0.78
N SER A 139 -8.85 25.58 -1.93
CA SER A 139 -10.25 25.40 -2.36
C SER A 139 -10.59 23.91 -2.43
N GLN A 140 -11.75 23.53 -1.89
CA GLN A 140 -12.24 22.15 -1.88
C GLN A 140 -12.32 21.55 -3.30
N TYR A 141 -12.69 22.36 -4.29
CA TYR A 141 -12.76 21.94 -5.69
C TYR A 141 -11.38 21.62 -6.28
N TYR A 142 -10.35 22.40 -5.91
CA TYR A 142 -8.99 22.18 -6.39
C TYR A 142 -8.38 20.93 -5.75
N LYS A 143 -8.59 20.71 -4.45
CA LYS A 143 -8.18 19.47 -3.77
C LYS A 143 -8.83 18.24 -4.40
N ALA A 144 -10.15 18.27 -4.61
CA ALA A 144 -10.89 17.16 -5.23
C ALA A 144 -10.37 16.85 -6.65
N PHE A 145 -10.06 17.90 -7.42
CA PHE A 145 -9.46 17.75 -8.75
C PHE A 145 -8.09 17.05 -8.66
N ILE A 146 -7.19 17.51 -7.78
CA ILE A 146 -5.87 16.91 -7.60
C ILE A 146 -5.97 15.46 -7.14
N ILE A 147 -6.79 15.14 -6.14
CA ILE A 147 -6.97 13.77 -5.64
C ILE A 147 -7.42 12.85 -6.78
N THR A 148 -8.34 13.31 -7.64
CA THR A 148 -8.86 12.53 -8.76
C THR A 148 -7.78 12.29 -9.82
N VAL A 149 -7.02 13.33 -10.18
CA VAL A 149 -5.92 13.23 -11.15
C VAL A 149 -4.81 12.32 -10.62
N LEU A 150 -4.43 12.45 -9.35
CA LEU A 150 -3.41 11.59 -8.74
C LEU A 150 -3.87 10.14 -8.67
N SER A 151 -5.10 9.89 -8.22
CA SER A 151 -5.61 8.52 -8.10
C SER A 151 -5.71 7.83 -9.46
N THR A 152 -6.10 8.55 -10.52
CA THR A 152 -6.13 8.01 -11.88
C THR A 152 -4.72 7.72 -12.40
N LEU A 153 -3.75 8.61 -12.15
CA LEU A 153 -2.35 8.39 -12.55
C LEU A 153 -1.75 7.17 -11.84
N ILE A 154 -1.96 7.02 -10.53
CA ILE A 154 -1.46 5.87 -9.76
C ILE A 154 -2.16 4.58 -10.19
N GLY A 155 -3.48 4.60 -10.46
CA GLY A 155 -4.19 3.43 -10.97
C GLY A 155 -3.75 3.02 -12.38
N LEU A 156 -3.40 3.98 -13.25
CA LEU A 156 -2.82 3.65 -14.56
C LEU A 156 -1.39 3.12 -14.43
N LEU A 157 -0.60 3.67 -13.49
CA LEU A 157 0.73 3.15 -13.19
C LEU A 157 0.64 1.70 -12.70
N GLU A 158 -0.27 1.41 -11.78
CA GLU A 158 -0.62 0.05 -11.33
C GLU A 158 -0.89 -0.87 -12.52
N ALA A 159 -1.73 -0.45 -13.46
CA ALA A 159 -2.13 -1.28 -14.60
C ALA A 159 -0.96 -1.65 -15.52
N VAL A 160 0.06 -0.79 -15.60
CA VAL A 160 1.21 -0.95 -16.50
C VAL A 160 2.39 -1.66 -15.81
N THR A 161 2.54 -1.55 -14.49
CA THR A 161 3.63 -2.20 -13.75
C THR A 161 3.44 -3.72 -13.67
N LEU A 162 4.51 -4.46 -13.94
CA LEU A 162 4.49 -5.94 -14.03
C LEU A 162 5.24 -6.63 -12.87
N GLN A 163 6.24 -5.98 -12.25
CA GLN A 163 7.06 -6.54 -11.18
C GLN A 163 7.43 -5.48 -10.11
N ASN A 164 7.18 -5.83 -8.84
CA ASN A 164 7.50 -5.08 -7.62
C ASN A 164 6.81 -3.70 -7.47
N ASP A 165 5.52 -3.69 -7.80
CA ASP A 165 4.67 -2.52 -7.97
C ASP A 165 4.48 -1.73 -6.65
N ASN A 166 4.37 -2.42 -5.51
CA ASN A 166 3.90 -1.83 -4.25
C ASN A 166 4.79 -0.70 -3.70
N LEU A 167 6.11 -0.86 -3.72
CA LEU A 167 7.02 0.18 -3.25
C LEU A 167 7.04 1.36 -4.22
N MET A 168 7.04 1.09 -5.53
CA MET A 168 7.03 2.14 -6.57
C MET A 168 5.77 3.00 -6.47
N LEU A 169 4.58 2.36 -6.44
CA LEU A 169 3.30 3.07 -6.33
C LEU A 169 3.27 3.94 -5.09
N THR A 170 3.70 3.40 -3.95
CA THR A 170 3.73 4.13 -2.68
C THR A 170 4.63 5.36 -2.74
N MET A 171 5.86 5.20 -3.24
CA MET A 171 6.83 6.30 -3.30
C MET A 171 6.41 7.39 -4.29
N VAL A 172 5.88 7.01 -5.45
CA VAL A 172 5.35 7.97 -6.44
C VAL A 172 4.12 8.69 -5.88
N PHE A 173 3.20 7.97 -5.24
CA PHE A 173 2.01 8.59 -4.67
C PHE A 173 2.35 9.51 -3.49
N TYR A 174 3.27 9.11 -2.62
CA TYR A 174 3.81 9.97 -1.57
C TYR A 174 4.41 11.25 -2.13
N GLY A 175 5.35 11.15 -3.08
CA GLY A 175 6.04 12.30 -3.64
C GLY A 175 5.09 13.29 -4.32
N LEU A 176 4.16 12.78 -5.14
CA LEU A 176 3.20 13.62 -5.84
C LEU A 176 2.18 14.26 -4.91
N SER A 177 1.64 13.50 -3.94
CA SER A 177 0.70 14.06 -2.97
C SER A 177 1.37 15.12 -2.10
N LYS A 178 2.63 14.92 -1.68
CA LYS A 178 3.37 15.88 -0.84
C LYS A 178 3.63 17.21 -1.55
N ILE A 179 3.79 17.19 -2.88
CA ILE A 179 4.04 18.40 -3.68
C ILE A 179 2.74 19.15 -3.98
N LEU A 180 1.64 18.43 -4.17
CA LEU A 180 0.40 18.98 -4.73
C LEU A 180 -0.70 19.23 -3.69
N LEU A 181 -0.65 18.61 -2.51
CA LEU A 181 -1.64 18.71 -1.43
C LEU A 181 -1.00 19.25 -0.14
#